data_AF-A0A538CX80-F1
#
_entry.id   AF-A0A538CX80-F1
#
_cell.length_a   1.000
_cell.length_b   1.000
_cell.length_c   1.000
_cell.angle_alpha   90.00
_cell.angle_beta   90.00
_cell.angle_gamma   90.00
#
_symmetry.space_group_name_H-M   'P 1'
#
loop_
_entity.id
_entity.type
_entity.pdbx_description
1 polymer ?
#
loop_
_entity_poly.entity_id
_entity_poly.type
_entity_poly.pdbx_seq_one_letter_code
_entity_poly.pdbx_strand_id
1 'polypeptide(L)'
;MASIGRLQTAHSEHAEHNWLEDDRLWSMLGLVITIVLWQLLAFGPLDRYLPTPLTIVRTLKDDWHLYPSNIRSTLGLAVRGWIFGNLAATALGAIAVGIPRIEVVSSRIAIATYTIPVIAIGPILKVTFNGNAPYAVLAGIAVFFTTYVGTILGLRSADRAALDLIRALGGSSFTALRRVRVRAALPAYFAGLRISAPAAVLGAMVGEWFGANKGLGQFMVAGMANANEARTWGIAIVATAVASIGYALIALASRLLTAWDKGSSSTALPTRSLNPVLNAVLSVIVLLAIWYGFLKIFNVDSFVGKTPRDVWRYLFSAPEAGANRRVIFDALGVTLRDAALGFVVGLIISSLVAISFVVWRPLERIFLPLAMSIRSVPVVAMIPTIALALGGRNLRGVIIIVTIVVFFPTLVLVSHGLRSVRVEAFELMAVYNASPRAVFIKVRLPSALPGFFAAARFAGPGSLVGATLAEWLYSGKGLGALILQSGTTSKYNQLWSASVTLLVIAIGVYGAIGALERIVLGRFADTS
;
A
#
# COMPACT_ATOMS: atom_id res chain seq x y z
N MET A 1 -36.56 -18.75 -36.17
CA MET A 1 -35.27 -18.23 -35.65
C MET A 1 -35.33 -16.80 -35.10
N ALA A 2 -36.31 -15.95 -35.46
CA ALA A 2 -36.40 -14.57 -34.95
C ALA A 2 -37.25 -14.36 -33.67
N SER A 3 -37.91 -15.39 -33.14
CA SER A 3 -38.74 -15.30 -31.91
C SER A 3 -38.03 -15.75 -30.63
N ILE A 4 -36.93 -16.51 -30.73
CA ILE A 4 -36.16 -17.00 -29.58
C ILE A 4 -35.21 -15.89 -29.05
N GLY A 5 -34.72 -15.01 -29.93
CA GLY A 5 -33.83 -13.91 -29.53
C GLY A 5 -34.49 -12.82 -28.69
N ARG A 6 -35.82 -12.59 -28.81
CA ARG A 6 -36.54 -11.59 -28.01
C ARG A 6 -36.91 -12.06 -26.60
N LEU A 7 -36.98 -13.37 -26.36
CA LEU A 7 -37.22 -13.93 -25.02
C LEU A 7 -35.95 -14.00 -24.19
N GLN A 8 -34.77 -14.14 -24.81
CA GLN A 8 -33.48 -14.08 -24.12
C GLN A 8 -33.10 -12.67 -23.65
N THR A 9 -33.41 -11.63 -24.43
CA THR A 9 -33.11 -10.23 -24.04
C THR A 9 -34.01 -9.73 -22.89
N ALA A 10 -35.28 -10.14 -22.85
CA ALA A 10 -36.19 -9.76 -21.75
C ALA A 10 -35.89 -10.52 -20.44
N HIS A 11 -35.48 -11.80 -20.52
CA HIS A 11 -35.02 -12.55 -19.34
C HIS A 11 -33.67 -12.06 -18.82
N SER A 12 -32.76 -11.60 -19.69
CA SER A 12 -31.46 -11.07 -19.24
C SER A 12 -31.60 -9.73 -18.53
N GLU A 13 -32.48 -8.84 -19.00
CA GLU A 13 -32.70 -7.53 -18.34
C GLU A 13 -33.43 -7.65 -16.99
N HIS A 14 -34.45 -8.52 -16.89
CA HIS A 14 -35.12 -8.79 -15.60
C HIS A 14 -34.21 -9.55 -14.62
N ALA A 15 -33.38 -10.48 -15.11
CA ALA A 15 -32.39 -11.13 -14.28
C ALA A 15 -31.37 -10.11 -13.78
N GLU A 16 -30.71 -9.33 -14.65
CA GLU A 16 -29.72 -8.31 -14.26
C GLU A 16 -30.24 -7.29 -13.25
N HIS A 17 -31.52 -6.89 -13.35
CA HIS A 17 -32.15 -5.99 -12.37
C HIS A 17 -32.27 -6.65 -10.98
N ASN A 18 -32.75 -7.89 -10.92
CA ASN A 18 -32.83 -8.66 -9.66
C ASN A 18 -31.45 -8.94 -9.04
N TRP A 19 -30.42 -9.21 -9.85
CA TRP A 19 -29.05 -9.45 -9.33
C TRP A 19 -28.45 -8.20 -8.68
N LEU A 20 -28.71 -7.01 -9.22
CA LEU A 20 -28.21 -5.73 -8.69
C LEU A 20 -28.91 -5.30 -7.40
N GLU A 21 -30.22 -5.58 -7.27
CA GLU A 21 -30.97 -5.36 -6.03
C GLU A 21 -30.53 -6.34 -4.94
N ASP A 22 -30.34 -7.62 -5.29
CA ASP A 22 -29.80 -8.63 -4.38
C ASP A 22 -28.42 -8.22 -3.84
N ASP A 23 -27.47 -7.83 -4.71
CA ASP A 23 -26.11 -7.46 -4.27
C ASP A 23 -26.12 -6.22 -3.35
N ARG A 24 -27.05 -5.26 -3.56
CA ARG A 24 -27.24 -4.12 -2.66
C ARG A 24 -27.80 -4.54 -1.31
N LEU A 25 -28.82 -5.39 -1.31
CA LEU A 25 -29.43 -5.93 -0.09
C LEU A 25 -28.40 -6.72 0.74
N TRP A 26 -27.62 -7.60 0.10
CA TRP A 26 -26.54 -8.35 0.76
C TRP A 26 -25.45 -7.43 1.33
N SER A 27 -25.11 -6.36 0.63
CA SER A 27 -24.13 -5.37 1.11
C SER A 27 -24.67 -4.59 2.33
N MET A 28 -25.94 -4.19 2.30
CA MET A 28 -26.61 -3.52 3.42
C MET A 28 -26.74 -4.46 4.62
N LEU A 29 -27.16 -5.71 4.40
CA LEU A 29 -27.23 -6.74 5.43
C LEU A 29 -25.84 -7.00 6.05
N GLY A 30 -24.79 -7.12 5.24
CA GLY A 30 -23.43 -7.27 5.73
C GLY A 30 -22.99 -6.10 6.62
N LEU A 31 -23.33 -4.87 6.23
CA LEU A 31 -23.04 -3.67 7.02
C LEU A 31 -23.84 -3.62 8.33
N VAL A 32 -25.12 -4.00 8.31
CA VAL A 32 -25.93 -4.07 9.53
C VAL A 32 -25.40 -5.16 10.46
N ILE A 33 -25.13 -6.36 9.96
CA ILE A 33 -24.54 -7.48 10.72
C ILE A 33 -23.21 -7.04 11.35
N THR A 34 -22.40 -6.30 10.60
CA THR A 34 -21.14 -5.73 11.12
C THR A 34 -21.36 -4.81 12.30
N ILE A 35 -22.26 -3.83 12.15
CA ILE A 35 -22.50 -2.83 13.20
C ILE A 35 -23.09 -3.51 14.43
N VAL A 36 -23.99 -4.46 14.24
CA VAL A 36 -24.58 -5.25 15.33
C VAL A 36 -23.51 -6.11 16.01
N LEU A 37 -22.68 -6.84 15.26
CA LEU A 37 -21.58 -7.63 15.82
C LEU A 37 -20.58 -6.74 16.57
N TRP A 38 -20.22 -5.58 16.03
CA TRP A 38 -19.36 -4.61 16.70
C TRP A 38 -20.01 -4.11 17.99
N GLN A 39 -21.28 -3.72 17.95
CA GLN A 39 -22.02 -3.28 19.12
C GLN A 39 -22.09 -4.36 20.20
N LEU A 40 -22.33 -5.62 19.82
CA LEU A 40 -22.38 -6.76 20.74
C LEU A 40 -21.00 -7.09 21.33
N LEU A 41 -19.94 -7.07 20.52
CA LEU A 41 -18.57 -7.29 20.99
C LEU A 41 -18.14 -6.17 21.94
N ALA A 42 -18.54 -4.94 21.66
CA ALA A 42 -18.28 -3.76 22.48
C ALA A 42 -19.15 -3.70 23.76
N PHE A 43 -20.28 -4.41 23.83
CA PHE A 43 -21.02 -4.55 25.11
C PHE A 43 -20.62 -5.80 25.91
N GLY A 44 -20.06 -6.81 25.25
CA GLY A 44 -19.66 -8.06 25.87
C GLY A 44 -18.18 -8.06 26.25
N PRO A 45 -17.36 -8.94 25.64
CA PRO A 45 -16.00 -9.21 26.12
C PRO A 45 -15.02 -8.05 25.93
N LEU A 46 -15.34 -7.05 25.10
CA LEU A 46 -14.45 -5.93 24.77
C LEU A 46 -14.93 -4.57 25.29
N ASP A 47 -15.89 -4.51 26.21
CA ASP A 47 -16.49 -3.25 26.75
C ASP A 47 -15.45 -2.23 27.25
N ARG A 48 -14.38 -2.70 27.89
CA ARG A 48 -13.30 -1.82 28.38
C ARG A 48 -12.32 -1.36 27.30
N TYR A 49 -12.38 -1.93 26.10
CA TYR A 49 -11.30 -1.85 25.11
C TYR A 49 -11.74 -1.29 23.76
N LEU A 50 -12.99 -1.53 23.37
CA LEU A 50 -13.54 -1.15 22.08
C LEU A 50 -14.73 -0.20 22.31
N PRO A 51 -14.62 1.10 21.98
CA PRO A 51 -15.73 2.02 22.15
C PRO A 51 -16.89 1.61 21.26
N THR A 52 -18.11 1.71 21.80
CA THR A 52 -19.30 1.43 20.99
C THR A 52 -19.45 2.44 19.86
N PRO A 53 -20.00 2.05 18.69
CA PRO A 53 -20.35 2.98 17.61
C PRO A 53 -21.12 4.22 18.11
N LEU A 54 -22.06 4.02 19.03
CA LEU A 54 -22.85 5.10 19.62
C LEU A 54 -21.99 6.07 20.45
N THR A 55 -21.05 5.55 21.25
CA THR A 55 -20.10 6.37 22.01
C THR A 55 -19.24 7.21 21.07
N ILE A 56 -18.74 6.62 19.98
CA ILE A 56 -17.93 7.33 18.99
C ILE A 56 -18.73 8.48 18.36
N VAL A 57 -19.98 8.23 17.96
CA VAL A 57 -20.84 9.27 17.36
C VAL A 57 -21.14 10.40 18.35
N ARG A 58 -21.39 10.08 19.63
CA ARG A 58 -21.59 11.09 20.68
C ARG A 58 -20.33 11.93 20.88
N THR A 59 -19.17 11.31 21.07
CA THR A 59 -17.90 12.01 21.22
C THR A 59 -17.57 12.86 19.99
N LEU A 60 -17.85 12.36 18.78
CA LEU A 60 -17.65 13.13 17.55
C LEU A 60 -18.55 14.36 17.49
N LYS A 61 -19.80 14.26 17.95
CA LYS A 61 -20.72 15.40 18.04
C LYS A 61 -20.22 16.44 19.05
N ASP A 62 -19.77 16.00 20.21
CA ASP A 62 -19.29 16.90 21.27
C ASP A 62 -18.00 17.63 20.85
N ASP A 63 -17.08 16.89 20.21
CA ASP A 63 -15.80 17.41 19.73
C ASP A 63 -15.89 18.07 18.34
N TRP A 64 -17.07 18.15 17.71
CA TRP A 64 -17.21 18.54 16.29
C TRP A 64 -16.55 19.88 15.96
N HIS A 65 -16.60 20.84 16.89
CA HIS A 65 -15.98 22.15 16.74
C HIS A 65 -14.45 22.10 16.50
N LEU A 66 -13.78 21.03 16.93
CA LEU A 66 -12.34 20.82 16.73
C LEU A 66 -12.01 20.27 15.34
N TYR A 67 -12.92 19.54 14.70
CA TYR A 67 -12.64 18.80 13.47
C TYR A 67 -12.35 19.67 12.24
N PRO A 68 -13.13 20.71 11.90
CA PRO A 68 -12.92 21.48 10.67
C PRO A 68 -11.51 22.05 10.52
N SER A 69 -10.93 22.55 11.61
CA SER A 69 -9.57 23.11 11.61
C SER A 69 -8.50 22.03 11.36
N ASN A 70 -8.66 20.85 11.96
CA ASN A 70 -7.77 19.71 11.81
C ASN A 70 -7.91 19.08 10.42
N ILE A 71 -9.13 18.89 9.91
CA ILE A 71 -9.41 18.41 8.55
C ILE A 71 -8.75 19.34 7.53
N ARG A 72 -8.93 20.66 7.64
CA ARG A 72 -8.37 21.63 6.70
C ARG A 72 -6.83 21.60 6.70
N SER A 73 -6.21 21.45 7.87
CA SER A 73 -4.75 21.33 7.99
C SER A 73 -4.25 20.09 7.24
N THR A 74 -4.78 18.91 7.58
CA THR A 74 -4.36 17.64 6.97
C THR A 74 -4.66 17.58 5.48
N LEU A 75 -5.85 18.04 5.06
CA LEU A 75 -6.22 18.06 3.66
C LEU A 75 -5.31 19.00 2.85
N GLY A 76 -4.94 20.16 3.41
CA GLY A 76 -4.01 21.08 2.75
C GLY A 76 -2.63 20.45 2.54
N LEU A 77 -2.12 19.69 3.51
CA LEU A 77 -0.85 18.97 3.40
C LEU A 77 -0.94 17.79 2.43
N ALA A 78 -2.02 17.01 2.52
CA ALA A 78 -2.29 15.88 1.65
C ALA A 78 -2.41 16.32 0.19
N VAL A 79 -3.15 17.39 -0.11
CA VAL A 79 -3.31 17.90 -1.48
C VAL A 79 -1.98 18.38 -2.06
N ARG A 80 -1.19 19.14 -1.30
CA ARG A 80 0.14 19.59 -1.76
C ARG A 80 1.06 18.41 -2.04
N GLY A 81 1.14 17.47 -1.10
CA GLY A 81 1.93 16.24 -1.28
C GLY A 81 1.45 15.41 -2.48
N TRP A 82 0.14 15.24 -2.63
CA TRP A 82 -0.48 14.51 -3.73
C TRP A 82 -0.12 15.15 -5.09
N ILE A 83 -0.23 16.48 -5.21
CA ILE A 83 0.12 17.20 -6.45
C ILE A 83 1.60 16.99 -6.79
N PHE A 84 2.52 17.36 -5.89
CA PHE A 84 3.95 17.32 -6.19
C PHE A 84 4.48 15.89 -6.36
N GLY A 85 4.00 14.96 -5.54
CA GLY A 85 4.39 13.54 -5.63
C GLY A 85 3.91 12.91 -6.94
N ASN A 86 2.68 13.18 -7.37
CA ASN A 86 2.17 12.67 -8.65
C ASN A 86 2.85 13.33 -9.85
N LEU A 87 3.13 14.64 -9.80
CA LEU A 87 3.87 15.32 -10.86
C LEU A 87 5.28 14.73 -11.02
N ALA A 88 6.01 14.54 -9.92
CA ALA A 88 7.33 13.93 -9.95
C ALA A 88 7.28 12.48 -10.47
N ALA A 89 6.34 11.67 -10.01
CA ALA A 89 6.15 10.29 -10.45
C ALA A 89 5.79 10.19 -11.93
N THR A 90 4.89 11.05 -12.42
CA THR A 90 4.45 11.09 -13.81
C THR A 90 5.58 11.55 -14.73
N ALA A 91 6.31 12.59 -14.35
CA ALA A 91 7.45 13.08 -15.10
C ALA A 91 8.54 11.99 -15.21
N LEU A 92 8.90 11.35 -14.09
CA LEU A 92 9.88 10.26 -14.10
C LEU A 92 9.39 9.07 -14.92
N GLY A 93 8.11 8.68 -14.79
CA GLY A 93 7.52 7.58 -15.56
C GLY A 93 7.50 7.84 -17.07
N ALA A 94 7.17 9.06 -17.49
CA ALA A 94 7.19 9.46 -18.89
C ALA A 94 8.61 9.43 -19.48
N ILE A 95 9.60 9.93 -18.73
CA ILE A 95 11.02 9.91 -19.13
C ILE A 95 11.53 8.46 -19.21
N ALA A 96 11.20 7.64 -18.21
CA ALA A 96 11.59 6.23 -18.12
C ALA A 96 11.16 5.43 -19.35
N VAL A 97 9.92 5.61 -19.83
CA VAL A 97 9.41 4.89 -21.01
C VAL A 97 10.13 5.27 -22.30
N GLY A 98 10.67 6.48 -22.39
CA GLY A 98 11.49 6.90 -23.53
C GLY A 98 12.88 6.26 -23.54
N ILE A 99 13.44 5.94 -22.38
CA ILE A 99 14.84 5.50 -22.23
C ILE A 99 14.87 4.20 -21.39
N PRO A 100 15.02 3.01 -22.02
CA PRO A 100 14.94 1.71 -21.34
C PRO A 100 15.86 1.56 -20.12
N ARG A 101 17.04 2.20 -20.14
CA ARG A 101 17.96 2.19 -18.99
C ARG A 101 17.40 2.96 -17.79
N ILE A 102 16.75 4.10 -18.02
CA ILE A 102 16.13 4.91 -16.95
C ILE A 102 14.96 4.13 -16.35
N GLU A 103 14.17 3.41 -17.14
CA GLU A 103 13.06 2.60 -16.62
C GLU A 103 13.51 1.56 -15.59
N VAL A 104 14.54 0.79 -15.91
CA VAL A 104 15.02 -0.24 -14.96
C VAL A 104 15.52 0.39 -13.67
N VAL A 105 16.26 1.50 -13.79
CA VAL A 105 16.80 2.21 -12.63
C VAL A 105 15.70 2.87 -11.79
N SER A 106 14.79 3.60 -12.44
CA SER A 106 13.68 4.30 -11.78
C SER A 106 12.66 3.34 -11.17
N SER A 107 12.42 2.17 -11.75
CA SER A 107 11.54 1.15 -11.16
C SER A 107 12.09 0.64 -9.83
N ARG A 108 13.40 0.40 -9.76
CA ARG A 108 14.09 -0.01 -8.53
C ARG A 108 14.08 1.11 -7.48
N ILE A 109 14.27 2.35 -7.90
CA ILE A 109 14.17 3.52 -7.00
C ILE A 109 12.74 3.67 -6.48
N ALA A 110 11.72 3.53 -7.33
CA ALA A 110 10.33 3.62 -6.91
C ALA A 110 9.98 2.55 -5.87
N ILE A 111 10.46 1.31 -6.06
CA ILE A 111 10.35 0.25 -5.05
C ILE A 111 11.07 0.66 -3.77
N ALA A 112 12.31 1.14 -3.86
CA ALA A 112 13.08 1.57 -2.70
C ALA A 112 12.34 2.66 -1.91
N THR A 113 11.79 3.67 -2.59
CA THR A 113 10.98 4.75 -2.00
C THR A 113 9.77 4.21 -1.23
N TYR A 114 9.05 3.23 -1.79
CA TYR A 114 7.92 2.60 -1.11
C TYR A 114 8.36 1.81 0.15
N THR A 115 9.56 1.23 0.13
CA THR A 115 10.09 0.47 1.26
C THR A 115 10.72 1.32 2.36
N ILE A 116 10.90 2.63 2.16
CA ILE A 116 11.45 3.49 3.21
C ILE A 116 10.37 3.69 4.29
N PRO A 117 10.60 3.28 5.55
CA PRO A 117 9.62 3.51 6.61
C PRO A 117 9.42 5.01 6.82
N VAL A 118 8.18 5.47 6.71
CA VAL A 118 7.83 6.89 6.91
C VAL A 118 8.32 7.40 8.27
N ILE A 119 8.29 6.54 9.28
CA ILE A 119 8.74 6.86 10.64
C ILE A 119 10.24 7.15 10.75
N ALA A 120 11.05 6.61 9.85
CA ALA A 120 12.48 6.86 9.78
C ALA A 120 12.78 8.22 9.16
N ILE A 121 12.00 8.60 8.14
CA ILE A 121 12.18 9.85 7.39
C ILE A 121 11.64 11.05 8.16
N GLY A 122 10.55 10.88 8.93
CA GLY A 122 9.84 11.98 9.60
C GLY A 122 10.73 12.91 10.43
N PRO A 123 11.52 12.41 11.39
CA PRO A 123 12.42 13.25 12.18
C PRO A 123 13.46 13.97 11.33
N ILE A 124 14.01 13.31 10.31
CA ILE A 124 15.00 13.89 9.39
C ILE A 124 14.39 15.07 8.64
N LEU A 125 13.20 14.90 8.06
CA LEU A 125 12.53 15.97 7.33
C LEU A 125 12.12 17.12 8.23
N LYS A 126 11.65 16.85 9.46
CA LYS A 126 11.27 17.89 10.43
C LYS A 126 12.43 18.83 10.73
N VAL A 127 13.62 18.28 10.89
CA VAL A 127 14.80 19.09 11.18
C VAL A 127 15.36 19.77 9.92
N THR A 128 15.13 19.18 8.75
CA THR A 128 15.60 19.72 7.47
C THR A 128 14.74 20.88 6.97
N PHE A 129 13.41 20.76 7.08
CA PHE A 129 12.46 21.71 6.50
C PHE A 129 11.71 22.47 7.60
N ASN A 130 11.54 23.77 7.38
CA ASN A 130 10.75 24.62 8.26
C ASN A 130 9.24 24.50 7.99
N GLY A 131 8.44 24.80 9.02
CA GLY A 131 6.98 24.84 8.92
C GLY A 131 6.37 23.46 8.60
N ASN A 132 5.35 23.45 7.74
CA ASN A 132 4.61 22.22 7.44
C ASN A 132 5.09 21.49 6.16
N ALA A 133 6.17 21.96 5.53
CA ALA A 133 6.76 21.30 4.36
C ALA A 133 7.17 19.82 4.62
N PRO A 134 7.76 19.43 5.77
CA PRO A 134 8.09 18.03 6.05
C PRO A 134 6.90 17.08 5.85
N TYR A 135 5.72 17.50 6.32
CA TYR A 135 4.51 16.67 6.33
C TYR A 135 3.91 16.51 4.93
N ALA A 136 3.99 17.57 4.11
CA ALA A 136 3.61 17.50 2.70
C ALA A 136 4.57 16.64 1.87
N VAL A 137 5.88 16.67 2.18
CA VAL A 137 6.88 15.80 1.54
C VAL A 137 6.61 14.33 1.85
N LEU A 138 6.26 13.98 3.10
CA LEU A 138 5.88 12.61 3.46
C LEU A 138 4.63 12.13 2.73
N ALA A 139 3.62 13.00 2.59
CA ALA A 139 2.46 12.72 1.74
C ALA A 139 2.86 12.51 0.27
N GLY A 140 3.81 13.30 -0.25
CA GLY A 140 4.36 13.15 -1.60
C GLY A 140 5.10 11.83 -1.82
N ILE A 141 5.90 11.39 -0.85
CA ILE A 141 6.60 10.10 -0.88
C ILE A 141 5.59 8.94 -0.91
N ALA A 142 4.52 9.04 -0.10
CA ALA A 142 3.48 8.01 -0.02
C ALA A 142 2.73 7.78 -1.35
N VAL A 143 2.60 8.80 -2.20
CA VAL A 143 1.91 8.71 -3.50
C VAL A 143 2.81 8.36 -4.67
N PHE A 144 4.12 8.60 -4.54
CA PHE A 144 5.06 8.54 -5.64
C PHE A 144 5.05 7.17 -6.34
N PHE A 145 5.15 6.10 -5.57
CA PHE A 145 5.26 4.74 -6.11
C PHE A 145 4.01 4.32 -6.90
N THR A 146 2.82 4.51 -6.33
CA THR A 146 1.56 4.06 -6.95
C THR A 146 1.30 4.77 -8.27
N THR A 147 1.62 6.05 -8.35
CA THR A 147 1.44 6.84 -9.58
C THR A 147 2.52 6.52 -10.59
N TYR A 148 3.78 6.34 -10.18
CA TYR A 148 4.86 5.92 -11.07
C TYR A 148 4.52 4.59 -11.76
N VAL A 149 4.09 3.59 -11.00
CA VAL A 149 3.69 2.29 -11.55
C VAL A 149 2.50 2.43 -12.51
N GLY A 150 1.48 3.20 -12.14
CA GLY A 150 0.34 3.48 -13.01
C GLY A 150 0.73 4.16 -14.33
N THR A 151 1.66 5.12 -14.28
CA THR A 151 2.21 5.80 -15.45
C THR A 151 2.98 4.85 -16.36
N ILE A 152 3.91 4.05 -15.83
CA ILE A 152 4.70 3.09 -16.62
C ILE A 152 3.79 2.04 -17.28
N LEU A 153 2.92 1.40 -16.49
CA LEU A 153 2.02 0.37 -16.99
C LEU A 153 1.08 0.92 -18.05
N GLY A 154 0.53 2.13 -17.84
CA GLY A 154 -0.34 2.78 -18.80
C GLY A 154 0.38 3.17 -20.09
N LEU A 155 1.58 3.74 -20.02
CA LEU A 155 2.29 4.12 -21.24
C LEU A 155 2.75 2.90 -22.05
N ARG A 156 2.85 1.72 -21.42
CA ARG A 156 3.18 0.43 -22.04
C ARG A 156 1.97 -0.38 -22.50
N SER A 157 0.75 -0.02 -22.11
CA SER A 157 -0.48 -0.71 -22.54
C SER A 157 -0.88 -0.42 -23.99
N ALA A 158 -0.23 0.55 -24.62
CA ALA A 158 -0.48 0.92 -26.00
C ALA A 158 -0.37 -0.26 -26.97
N ASP A 159 -1.40 -0.44 -27.79
CA ASP A 159 -1.44 -1.47 -28.83
C ASP A 159 -0.26 -1.31 -29.80
N ARG A 160 0.41 -2.43 -30.08
CA ARG A 160 1.55 -2.48 -31.01
C ARG A 160 1.11 -2.12 -32.42
N ALA A 161 -0.07 -2.55 -32.87
CA ALA A 161 -0.56 -2.24 -34.21
C ALA A 161 -0.75 -0.71 -34.39
N ALA A 162 -1.30 -0.03 -33.38
CA ALA A 162 -1.44 1.42 -33.40
C ALA A 162 -0.07 2.14 -33.41
N LEU A 163 0.93 1.61 -32.72
CA LEU A 163 2.30 2.16 -32.73
C LEU A 163 3.00 1.91 -34.08
N ASP A 164 2.82 0.74 -34.68
CA ASP A 164 3.42 0.39 -35.96
C ASP A 164 2.78 1.16 -37.12
N LEU A 165 1.47 1.46 -37.04
CA LEU A 165 0.82 2.38 -37.97
C LEU A 165 1.44 3.78 -37.93
N ILE A 166 1.70 4.33 -36.73
CA ILE A 166 2.37 5.64 -36.63
C ILE A 166 3.76 5.60 -37.26
N ARG A 167 4.52 4.51 -37.06
CA ARG A 167 5.84 4.34 -37.66
C ARG A 167 5.77 4.21 -39.19
N ALA A 168 4.82 3.43 -39.70
CA ALA A 168 4.61 3.25 -41.13
C ALA A 168 4.25 4.57 -41.85
N LEU A 169 3.54 5.47 -41.15
CA LEU A 169 3.23 6.82 -41.63
C LEU A 169 4.37 7.84 -41.44
N GLY A 170 5.58 7.39 -41.06
CA GLY A 170 6.74 8.27 -40.82
C GLY A 170 6.67 9.08 -39.52
N GLY A 171 5.77 8.73 -38.60
CA GLY A 171 5.58 9.42 -37.33
C GLY A 171 6.71 9.17 -36.32
N SER A 172 7.07 10.21 -35.57
CA SER A 172 8.12 10.14 -34.54
C SER A 172 7.66 9.46 -33.25
N SER A 173 8.62 9.05 -32.40
CA SER A 173 8.35 8.54 -31.04
C SER A 173 7.53 9.50 -30.18
N PHE A 174 7.66 10.82 -30.41
CA PHE A 174 6.87 11.84 -29.73
C PHE A 174 5.41 11.83 -30.20
N THR A 175 5.17 11.65 -31.51
CA THR A 175 3.82 11.47 -32.05
C THR A 175 3.16 10.22 -31.51
N ALA A 176 3.90 9.10 -31.46
CA ALA A 176 3.45 7.85 -30.86
C ALA A 176 3.12 8.01 -29.36
N LEU A 177 3.96 8.73 -28.62
CA LEU A 177 3.72 9.05 -27.21
C LEU A 177 2.43 9.86 -27.06
N ARG A 178 2.31 11.00 -27.72
CA ARG A 178 1.21 11.95 -27.53
C ARG A 178 -0.13 11.43 -28.03
N ARG A 179 -0.18 10.74 -29.18
CA ARG A 179 -1.44 10.33 -29.82
C ARG A 179 -1.93 8.94 -29.40
N VAL A 180 -1.03 8.01 -29.13
CA VAL A 180 -1.39 6.62 -28.81
C VAL A 180 -1.13 6.33 -27.33
N ARG A 181 0.12 6.47 -26.87
CA ARG A 181 0.49 6.03 -25.51
C ARG A 181 -0.21 6.81 -24.42
N VAL A 182 -0.30 8.14 -24.52
CA VAL A 182 -0.98 8.97 -23.51
C VAL A 182 -2.44 8.56 -23.39
N ARG A 183 -3.16 8.34 -24.50
CA ARG A 183 -4.57 7.92 -24.47
C ARG A 183 -4.74 6.51 -23.91
N ALA A 184 -3.89 5.58 -24.33
CA ALA A 184 -3.88 4.21 -23.80
C ALA A 184 -3.51 4.16 -22.30
N ALA A 185 -2.74 5.14 -21.81
CA ALA A 185 -2.27 5.17 -20.43
C ALA A 185 -3.32 5.65 -19.43
N LEU A 186 -4.34 6.39 -19.86
CA LEU A 186 -5.29 7.04 -18.95
C LEU A 186 -5.94 6.08 -17.94
N PRO A 187 -6.44 4.88 -18.32
CA PRO A 187 -7.04 3.95 -17.37
C PRO A 187 -6.09 3.53 -16.24
N ALA A 188 -4.87 3.10 -16.58
CA ALA A 188 -3.88 2.67 -15.60
C ALA A 188 -3.32 3.84 -14.78
N TYR A 189 -3.13 5.00 -15.40
CA TYR A 189 -2.72 6.22 -14.72
C TYR A 189 -3.74 6.65 -13.65
N PHE A 190 -5.01 6.69 -14.02
CA PHE A 190 -6.10 6.99 -13.08
C PHE A 190 -6.26 5.91 -12.00
N ALA A 191 -6.02 4.63 -12.33
CA ALA A 191 -5.97 3.58 -11.30
C ALA A 191 -4.89 3.88 -10.25
N GLY A 192 -3.71 4.33 -10.68
CA GLY A 192 -2.64 4.82 -9.79
C GLY A 192 -3.07 6.02 -8.95
N LEU A 193 -3.67 7.05 -9.58
CA LEU A 193 -4.17 8.24 -8.87
C LEU A 193 -5.27 7.95 -7.85
N ARG A 194 -6.16 6.99 -8.14
CA ARG A 194 -7.22 6.55 -7.21
C ARG A 194 -6.60 5.99 -5.94
N ILE A 195 -5.57 5.16 -6.06
CA ILE A 195 -4.87 4.55 -4.91
C ILE A 195 -4.06 5.61 -4.16
N SER A 196 -3.50 6.60 -4.87
CA SER A 196 -2.64 7.60 -4.27
C SER A 196 -3.40 8.64 -3.44
N ALA A 197 -4.68 8.93 -3.74
CA ALA A 197 -5.46 9.90 -2.97
C ALA A 197 -5.61 9.54 -1.47
N PRO A 198 -6.06 8.32 -1.08
CA PRO A 198 -6.03 7.89 0.32
C PRO A 198 -4.61 7.86 0.92
N ALA A 199 -3.62 7.44 0.14
CA ALA A 199 -2.23 7.37 0.60
C ALA A 199 -1.65 8.74 0.97
N ALA A 200 -2.05 9.81 0.27
CA ALA A 200 -1.65 11.18 0.59
C ALA A 200 -2.21 11.65 1.95
N VAL A 201 -3.48 11.32 2.24
CA VAL A 201 -4.10 11.64 3.53
C VAL A 201 -3.38 10.92 4.66
N LEU A 202 -3.12 9.62 4.50
CA LEU A 202 -2.36 8.82 5.47
C LEU A 202 -0.93 9.36 5.65
N GLY A 203 -0.23 9.68 4.56
CA GLY A 203 1.12 10.25 4.62
C GLY A 203 1.16 11.61 5.31
N ALA A 204 0.16 12.47 5.09
CA ALA A 204 0.03 13.74 5.80
C ALA A 204 -0.22 13.54 7.30
N MET A 205 -1.16 12.64 7.66
CA MET A 205 -1.46 12.32 9.06
C MET A 205 -0.24 11.78 9.80
N VAL A 206 0.49 10.82 9.21
CA VAL A 206 1.71 10.28 9.81
C VAL A 206 2.78 11.37 9.91
N GLY A 207 2.86 12.27 8.93
CA GLY A 207 3.76 13.41 8.98
C GLY A 207 3.46 14.34 10.16
N GLU A 208 2.19 14.66 10.39
CA GLU A 208 1.77 15.55 11.48
C GLU A 208 2.21 15.08 12.86
N TRP A 209 2.39 13.77 13.07
CA TRP A 209 2.87 13.20 14.34
C TRP A 209 4.25 13.67 14.75
N PHE A 210 5.07 14.06 13.77
CA PHE A 210 6.41 14.55 14.05
C PHE A 210 6.40 15.97 14.61
N GLY A 211 5.25 16.61 14.82
CA GLY A 211 5.14 17.87 15.56
C GLY A 211 4.43 18.98 14.81
N ALA A 212 3.37 18.64 14.06
CA ALA A 212 2.47 19.66 13.54
C ALA A 212 1.67 20.29 14.68
N ASN A 213 1.35 21.58 14.55
CA ASN A 213 0.54 22.29 15.55
C ASN A 213 -0.95 21.90 15.48
N LYS A 214 -1.44 21.52 14.30
CA LYS A 214 -2.84 21.16 14.01
C LYS A 214 -2.89 20.10 12.91
N GLY A 215 -3.91 19.26 12.93
CA GLY A 215 -4.10 18.20 11.95
C GLY A 215 -4.77 16.96 12.56
N LEU A 216 -5.46 16.19 11.73
CA LEU A 216 -6.09 14.93 12.13
C LEU A 216 -5.07 13.94 12.71
N GLY A 217 -3.86 13.90 12.17
CA GLY A 217 -2.78 13.08 12.70
C GLY A 217 -2.37 13.48 14.10
N GLN A 218 -2.07 14.78 14.32
CA GLN A 218 -1.70 15.28 15.65
C GLN A 218 -2.87 15.16 16.64
N PHE A 219 -4.10 15.41 16.18
CA PHE A 219 -5.30 15.26 17.01
C PHE A 219 -5.51 13.81 17.43
N MET A 220 -5.20 12.85 16.55
CA MET A 220 -5.21 11.42 16.87
C MET A 220 -4.17 11.08 17.92
N VAL A 221 -2.92 11.56 17.78
CA VAL A 221 -1.86 11.36 18.79
C VAL A 221 -2.27 11.91 20.14
N ALA A 222 -2.91 13.09 20.19
CA ALA A 222 -3.44 13.66 21.42
C ALA A 222 -4.57 12.80 22.01
N GLY A 223 -5.45 12.23 21.19
CA GLY A 223 -6.49 11.29 21.62
C GLY A 223 -5.89 10.02 22.26
N MET A 224 -4.87 9.45 21.62
CA MET A 224 -4.13 8.28 22.11
C MET A 224 -3.40 8.58 23.42
N ALA A 225 -2.74 9.73 23.52
CA ALA A 225 -2.01 10.14 24.72
C ALA A 225 -2.93 10.33 25.95
N ASN A 226 -4.18 10.74 25.72
CA ASN A 226 -5.19 10.90 26.77
C ASN A 226 -6.03 9.64 27.01
N ALA A 227 -5.67 8.49 26.41
CA ALA A 227 -6.45 7.25 26.45
C ALA A 227 -7.93 7.42 26.07
N ASN A 228 -8.23 8.40 25.20
CA ASN A 228 -9.58 8.62 24.69
C ASN A 228 -9.78 7.81 23.40
N GLU A 229 -10.12 6.54 23.58
CA GLU A 229 -10.37 5.59 22.48
C GLU A 229 -11.51 6.07 21.57
N ALA A 230 -12.62 6.55 22.16
CA ALA A 230 -13.77 7.02 21.40
C ALA A 230 -13.41 8.18 20.45
N ARG A 231 -12.61 9.13 20.91
CA ARG A 231 -12.06 10.22 20.09
C ARG A 231 -11.11 9.69 19.03
N THR A 232 -10.20 8.78 19.37
CA THR A 232 -9.22 8.20 18.43
C THR A 232 -9.93 7.50 17.27
N TRP A 233 -10.96 6.70 17.56
CA TRP A 233 -11.81 6.06 16.57
C TRP A 233 -12.67 7.07 15.78
N GLY A 234 -13.19 8.12 16.42
CA GLY A 234 -13.90 9.21 15.74
C GLY A 234 -13.02 9.91 14.70
N ILE A 235 -11.77 10.22 15.06
CA ILE A 235 -10.78 10.80 14.14
C ILE A 235 -10.44 9.83 13.01
N ALA A 236 -10.32 8.53 13.30
CA ALA A 236 -10.09 7.50 12.29
C ALA A 236 -11.23 7.41 11.26
N ILE A 237 -12.49 7.51 11.71
CA ILE A 237 -13.68 7.53 10.83
C ILE A 237 -13.69 8.79 9.96
N VAL A 238 -13.39 9.96 10.54
CA VAL A 238 -13.32 11.21 9.76
C VAL A 238 -12.18 11.18 8.75
N ALA A 239 -10.99 10.71 9.14
CA ALA A 239 -9.86 10.52 8.23
C ALA A 239 -10.18 9.56 7.08
N THR A 240 -10.85 8.45 7.41
CA THR A 240 -11.40 7.49 6.44
C THR A 240 -12.33 8.19 5.45
N ALA A 241 -13.32 8.94 5.95
CA ALA A 241 -14.28 9.63 5.10
C ALA A 241 -13.59 10.62 4.15
N VAL A 242 -12.63 11.41 4.64
CA VAL A 242 -11.84 12.34 3.82
C VAL A 242 -11.06 11.59 2.73
N ALA A 243 -10.38 10.49 3.08
CA ALA A 243 -9.65 9.65 2.13
C ALA A 243 -10.57 9.00 1.09
N SER A 244 -11.74 8.49 1.50
CA SER A 244 -12.74 7.87 0.62
C SER A 244 -13.36 8.87 -0.33
N ILE A 245 -13.62 10.11 0.11
CA ILE A 245 -14.07 11.19 -0.79
C ILE A 245 -13.00 11.47 -1.84
N GLY A 246 -11.74 11.58 -1.44
CA GLY A 246 -10.62 11.73 -2.38
C GLY A 246 -10.57 10.60 -3.41
N TYR A 247 -10.67 9.35 -2.96
CA TYR A 247 -10.76 8.19 -3.85
C TYR A 247 -11.94 8.28 -4.82
N ALA A 248 -13.14 8.59 -4.32
CA ALA A 248 -14.36 8.67 -5.12
C ALA A 248 -14.30 9.77 -6.18
N LEU A 249 -13.72 10.93 -5.86
CA LEU A 249 -13.52 12.03 -6.81
C LEU A 249 -12.62 11.61 -7.98
N ILE A 250 -11.48 10.96 -7.70
CA ILE A 250 -10.62 10.43 -8.76
C ILE A 250 -11.29 9.25 -9.49
N ALA A 251 -12.09 8.46 -8.79
CA ALA A 251 -12.84 7.38 -9.39
C ALA A 251 -13.86 7.87 -10.41
N LEU A 252 -14.61 8.91 -10.06
CA LEU A 252 -15.54 9.60 -10.95
C LEU A 252 -14.80 10.23 -12.13
N ALA A 253 -13.73 10.99 -11.88
CA ALA A 253 -12.93 11.60 -12.94
C ALA A 253 -12.44 10.56 -13.96
N SER A 254 -11.95 9.42 -13.46
CA SER A 254 -11.54 8.31 -14.32
C SER A 254 -12.69 7.69 -15.10
N ARG A 255 -13.86 7.46 -14.50
CA ARG A 255 -15.04 6.95 -15.24
C ARG A 255 -15.44 7.87 -16.39
N LEU A 256 -15.39 9.19 -16.16
CA LEU A 256 -15.72 10.19 -17.16
C LEU A 256 -14.64 10.28 -18.26
N LEU A 257 -13.37 10.25 -17.85
CA LEU A 257 -12.23 10.48 -18.74
C LEU A 257 -11.70 9.21 -19.42
N THR A 258 -12.18 8.02 -19.08
CA THR A 258 -11.78 6.75 -19.70
C THR A 258 -12.95 5.89 -20.14
N ALA A 259 -14.09 6.51 -20.48
CA ALA A 259 -15.33 5.82 -20.84
C ALA A 259 -15.22 4.86 -22.06
N TRP A 260 -14.17 5.00 -22.88
CA TRP A 260 -13.94 4.13 -24.04
C TRP A 260 -13.29 2.78 -23.68
N ASP A 261 -12.69 2.65 -22.49
CA ASP A 261 -12.00 1.41 -22.10
C ASP A 261 -12.99 0.45 -21.43
N LYS A 262 -13.30 -0.65 -22.10
CA LYS A 262 -14.18 -1.72 -21.59
C LYS A 262 -13.43 -2.76 -20.74
N GLY A 263 -12.23 -2.42 -20.26
CA GLY A 263 -11.45 -3.26 -19.37
C GLY A 263 -10.60 -4.27 -20.13
N SER A 264 -9.56 -3.78 -20.81
CA SER A 264 -8.51 -4.67 -21.31
C SER A 264 -7.34 -4.72 -20.31
N SER A 265 -7.12 -5.88 -19.70
CA SER A 265 -5.94 -6.13 -18.88
C SER A 265 -4.76 -6.39 -19.82
N SER A 266 -4.09 -5.33 -20.30
CA SER A 266 -2.85 -5.52 -21.05
C SER A 266 -1.74 -5.85 -20.06
N THR A 267 -1.32 -7.12 -20.00
CA THR A 267 -0.13 -7.53 -19.28
C THR A 267 1.07 -6.91 -19.98
N ALA A 268 1.67 -5.85 -19.41
CA ALA A 268 2.91 -5.31 -19.94
C ALA A 268 4.00 -6.40 -19.81
N LEU A 269 4.52 -6.86 -20.95
CA LEU A 269 5.61 -7.84 -20.96
C LEU A 269 6.84 -7.25 -20.23
N PRO A 270 7.47 -8.03 -19.34
CA PRO A 270 8.69 -7.59 -18.67
C PRO A 270 9.75 -7.27 -19.73
N THR A 271 10.31 -6.07 -19.68
CA THR A 271 11.43 -5.72 -20.55
C THR A 271 12.63 -6.56 -20.15
N ARG A 272 13.14 -7.37 -21.09
CA ARG A 272 14.38 -8.12 -20.89
C ARG A 272 15.52 -7.12 -20.70
N SER A 273 15.97 -6.99 -19.46
CA SER A 273 17.18 -6.26 -19.12
C SER A 273 18.39 -7.06 -19.63
N LEU A 274 19.20 -6.43 -20.49
CA LEU A 274 20.38 -7.06 -21.09
C LEU A 274 21.57 -7.20 -20.10
N ASN A 275 21.48 -6.69 -18.86
CA ASN A 275 22.42 -6.98 -17.78
C ASN A 275 21.81 -6.64 -16.38
N PRO A 276 21.34 -7.64 -15.59
CA PRO A 276 20.67 -7.40 -14.31
C PRO A 276 21.60 -6.85 -13.22
N VAL A 277 22.90 -7.18 -13.28
CA VAL A 277 23.93 -6.75 -12.32
C VAL A 277 24.27 -5.28 -12.54
N LEU A 278 24.54 -4.88 -13.79
CA LEU A 278 24.82 -3.48 -14.14
C LEU A 278 23.69 -2.56 -13.68
N ASN A 279 22.44 -2.96 -13.93
CA ASN A 279 21.27 -2.19 -13.51
C ASN A 279 21.09 -2.13 -11.98
N ALA A 280 21.56 -3.15 -11.25
CA ALA A 280 21.59 -3.09 -9.78
C ALA A 280 22.61 -2.07 -9.29
N VAL A 281 23.83 -2.12 -9.83
CA VAL A 281 24.90 -1.19 -9.48
C VAL A 281 24.49 0.24 -9.82
N LEU A 282 23.94 0.48 -11.01
CA LEU A 282 23.45 1.80 -11.41
C LEU A 282 22.35 2.32 -10.48
N SER A 283 21.39 1.49 -10.09
CA SER A 283 20.35 1.90 -9.14
C SER A 283 20.92 2.28 -7.78
N VAL A 284 21.90 1.53 -7.27
CA VAL A 284 22.56 1.86 -6.00
C VAL A 284 23.30 3.18 -6.12
N ILE A 285 24.07 3.39 -7.20
CA ILE A 285 24.80 4.64 -7.45
C ILE A 285 23.83 5.83 -7.51
N VAL A 286 22.73 5.71 -8.25
CA VAL A 286 21.73 6.78 -8.37
C VAL A 286 21.04 7.04 -7.03
N LEU A 287 20.72 6.00 -6.25
CA LEU A 287 20.13 6.18 -4.91
C LEU A 287 21.09 6.90 -3.96
N LEU A 288 22.38 6.54 -3.98
CA LEU A 288 23.42 7.23 -3.19
C LEU A 288 23.61 8.68 -3.65
N ALA A 289 23.55 8.93 -4.97
CA ALA A 289 23.62 10.27 -5.54
C ALA A 289 22.42 11.13 -5.15
N ILE A 290 21.20 10.57 -5.17
CA ILE A 290 19.97 11.24 -4.71
C ILE A 290 20.09 11.58 -3.23
N TRP A 291 20.54 10.63 -2.40
CA TRP A 291 20.71 10.85 -0.97
C TRP A 291 21.74 11.95 -0.67
N TYR A 292 22.94 11.86 -1.24
CA TYR A 292 23.98 12.87 -1.05
C TYR A 292 23.57 14.23 -1.62
N GLY A 293 22.97 14.24 -2.81
CA GLY A 293 22.46 15.42 -3.48
C GLY A 293 21.38 16.12 -2.66
N PHE A 294 20.44 15.37 -2.08
CA PHE A 294 19.42 15.90 -1.18
C PHE A 294 20.05 16.67 0.00
N LEU A 295 21.03 16.07 0.68
CA LEU A 295 21.70 16.72 1.81
C LEU A 295 22.40 18.03 1.40
N LYS A 296 23.00 18.07 0.21
CA LYS A 296 23.69 19.25 -0.31
C LYS A 296 22.74 20.33 -0.82
N ILE A 297 21.73 19.97 -1.60
CA ILE A 297 20.76 20.90 -2.19
C ILE A 297 19.96 21.62 -1.10
N PHE A 298 19.54 20.90 -0.06
CA PHE A 298 18.79 21.47 1.05
C PHE A 298 19.68 22.00 2.19
N ASN A 299 21.00 22.02 1.99
CA ASN A 299 21.99 22.47 2.97
C ASN A 299 21.75 21.92 4.38
N VAL A 300 21.51 20.61 4.47
CA VAL A 300 21.16 19.95 5.72
C VAL A 300 22.37 19.95 6.64
N ASP A 301 22.18 20.45 7.86
CA ASP A 301 23.25 20.52 8.85
C ASP A 301 23.85 19.12 9.11
N SER A 302 25.18 19.04 9.11
CA SER A 302 25.91 17.77 9.26
C SER A 302 25.71 17.08 10.61
N PHE A 303 25.25 17.80 11.64
CA PHE A 303 24.82 17.23 12.91
C PHE A 303 23.64 16.28 12.71
N VAL A 304 22.69 16.66 11.85
CA VAL A 304 21.43 15.95 11.65
C VAL A 304 21.47 15.08 10.40
N GLY A 305 21.87 15.64 9.27
CA GLY A 305 22.00 14.95 7.99
C GLY A 305 23.28 14.11 7.95
N LYS A 306 23.14 12.80 7.81
CA LYS A 306 24.29 11.88 7.70
C LYS A 306 24.43 11.39 6.28
N THR A 307 25.65 11.49 5.75
CA THR A 307 26.00 11.00 4.41
C THR A 307 26.14 9.48 4.41
N PRO A 308 26.13 8.83 3.23
CA PRO A 308 26.46 7.40 3.13
C PRO A 308 27.78 7.03 3.80
N ARG A 309 28.77 7.94 3.72
CA ARG A 309 30.08 7.76 4.35
C ARG A 309 29.99 7.78 5.88
N ASP A 310 29.14 8.62 6.45
CA ASP A 310 28.95 8.71 7.91
C ASP A 310 28.29 7.44 8.46
N VAL A 311 27.28 6.92 7.75
CA VAL A 311 26.63 5.65 8.11
C VAL A 311 27.64 4.49 8.00
N TRP A 312 28.43 4.45 6.92
CA TRP A 312 29.49 3.45 6.78
C TRP A 312 30.51 3.52 7.91
N ARG A 313 30.98 4.73 8.25
CA ARG A 313 31.92 4.96 9.35
C ARG A 313 31.32 4.50 10.68
N TYR A 314 30.07 4.87 10.98
CA TYR A 314 29.40 4.51 12.22
C TYR A 314 29.28 2.99 12.42
N LEU A 315 28.99 2.26 11.34
CA LEU A 315 28.78 0.80 11.38
C LEU A 315 30.07 -0.01 11.30
N PHE A 316 31.10 0.45 10.58
CA PHE A 316 32.24 -0.41 10.23
C PHE A 316 33.61 0.15 10.58
N SER A 317 33.79 1.46 10.64
CA SER A 317 35.13 2.06 10.72
C SER A 317 35.40 2.89 11.98
N ALA A 318 34.36 3.27 12.74
CA ALA A 318 34.52 3.97 14.00
C ALA A 318 35.10 3.03 15.08
N PRO A 319 35.82 3.56 16.09
CA PRO A 319 36.32 2.74 17.21
C PRO A 319 35.21 1.93 17.90
N GLU A 320 34.02 2.53 18.04
CA GLU A 320 32.83 1.91 18.65
C GLU A 320 31.98 1.09 17.66
N ALA A 321 32.43 0.87 16.42
CA ALA A 321 31.67 0.20 15.37
C ALA A 321 31.17 -1.21 15.78
N GLY A 322 31.95 -1.92 16.61
CA GLY A 322 31.52 -3.21 17.18
C GLY A 322 30.28 -3.09 18.08
N ALA A 323 30.27 -2.11 18.99
CA ALA A 323 29.13 -1.85 19.87
C ALA A 323 27.92 -1.32 19.08
N ASN A 324 28.16 -0.39 18.15
CA ASN A 324 27.12 0.18 17.29
C ASN A 324 26.38 -0.88 16.47
N ARG A 325 27.12 -1.85 15.89
CA ARG A 325 26.53 -2.98 15.16
C ARG A 325 25.69 -3.88 16.06
N ARG A 326 26.16 -4.19 17.27
CA ARG A 326 25.38 -4.99 18.23
C ARG A 326 24.05 -4.32 18.54
N VAL A 327 24.06 -3.04 18.91
CA VAL A 327 22.83 -2.28 19.21
C VAL A 327 21.84 -2.29 18.04
N ILE A 328 22.31 -2.08 16.81
CA ILE A 328 21.44 -2.06 15.62
C ILE A 328 20.96 -3.46 15.25
N PHE A 329 21.84 -4.48 15.27
CA PHE A 329 21.47 -5.84 14.86
C PHE A 329 20.63 -6.58 15.90
N ASP A 330 20.82 -6.31 17.19
CA ASP A 330 19.94 -6.82 18.24
C ASP A 330 18.52 -6.25 18.07
N ALA A 331 18.41 -4.95 17.81
CA ALA A 331 17.14 -4.30 17.50
C ALA A 331 16.52 -4.81 16.19
N LEU A 332 17.33 -5.00 15.14
CA LEU A 332 16.90 -5.59 13.88
C LEU A 332 16.39 -7.01 14.05
N GLY A 333 17.02 -7.83 14.90
CA GLY A 333 16.60 -9.20 15.17
C GLY A 333 15.18 -9.26 15.75
N VAL A 334 14.84 -8.33 16.64
CA VAL A 334 13.47 -8.18 17.16
C VAL A 334 12.50 -7.82 16.03
N THR A 335 12.85 -6.83 15.21
CA THR A 335 12.00 -6.41 14.08
C THR A 335 11.79 -7.49 13.04
N LEU A 336 12.83 -8.23 12.71
CA LEU A 336 12.75 -9.33 11.77
C LEU A 336 11.86 -10.45 12.29
N ARG A 337 11.96 -10.80 13.58
CA ARG A 337 11.07 -11.78 14.22
C ARG A 337 9.62 -11.30 14.17
N ASP A 338 9.38 -10.08 14.61
CA ASP A 338 8.04 -9.50 14.72
C ASP A 338 7.37 -9.36 13.35
N ALA A 339 8.13 -8.90 12.35
CA ALA A 339 7.68 -8.82 10.96
C ALA A 339 7.45 -10.20 10.34
N ALA A 340 8.37 -11.16 10.51
CA ALA A 340 8.26 -12.49 9.91
C ALA A 340 7.05 -13.28 10.46
N LEU A 341 6.83 -13.25 11.78
CA LEU A 341 5.68 -13.91 12.40
C LEU A 341 4.36 -13.31 11.92
N GLY A 342 4.25 -11.98 11.95
CA GLY A 342 3.07 -11.29 11.44
C GLY A 342 2.85 -11.46 9.94
N PHE A 343 3.92 -11.50 9.15
CA PHE A 343 3.87 -11.77 7.71
C PHE A 343 3.32 -13.16 7.41
N VAL A 344 3.87 -14.20 8.05
CA VAL A 344 3.43 -15.59 7.82
C VAL A 344 1.98 -15.77 8.26
N VAL A 345 1.63 -15.31 9.47
CA VAL A 345 0.26 -15.42 9.99
C VAL A 345 -0.73 -14.65 9.11
N GLY A 346 -0.40 -13.41 8.75
CA GLY A 346 -1.27 -12.60 7.89
C GLY A 346 -1.43 -13.17 6.49
N LEU A 347 -0.35 -13.66 5.88
CA LEU A 347 -0.40 -14.28 4.56
C LEU A 347 -1.30 -15.53 4.56
N ILE A 348 -1.19 -16.38 5.60
CA ILE A 348 -2.04 -17.57 5.76
C ILE A 348 -3.50 -17.17 5.95
N ILE A 349 -3.81 -16.34 6.96
CA ILE A 349 -5.19 -15.96 7.29
C ILE A 349 -5.87 -15.31 6.08
N SER A 350 -5.21 -14.35 5.42
CA SER A 350 -5.80 -13.68 4.27
C SER A 350 -6.00 -14.58 3.07
N SER A 351 -5.08 -15.50 2.82
CA SER A 351 -5.23 -16.47 1.72
C SER A 351 -6.40 -17.41 2.01
N LEU A 352 -6.57 -17.86 3.25
CA LEU A 352 -7.71 -18.70 3.65
C LEU A 352 -9.03 -17.94 3.51
N VAL A 353 -9.09 -16.67 3.92
CA VAL A 353 -10.28 -15.82 3.75
C VAL A 353 -10.57 -15.59 2.25
N ALA A 354 -9.54 -15.32 1.44
CA ALA A 354 -9.69 -15.17 -0.01
C ALA A 354 -10.24 -16.44 -0.68
N ILE A 355 -9.71 -17.61 -0.30
CA ILE A 355 -10.21 -18.91 -0.76
C ILE A 355 -11.66 -19.09 -0.33
N SER A 356 -11.99 -18.77 0.93
CA SER A 356 -13.35 -18.87 1.46
C SER A 356 -14.34 -18.02 0.68
N PHE A 357 -13.96 -16.79 0.29
CA PHE A 357 -14.80 -15.90 -0.52
C PHE A 357 -15.08 -16.48 -1.91
N VAL A 358 -14.09 -17.15 -2.51
CA VAL A 358 -14.23 -17.76 -3.85
C VAL A 358 -15.03 -19.06 -3.83
N VAL A 359 -14.92 -19.84 -2.75
CA VAL A 359 -15.67 -21.09 -2.60
C VAL A 359 -17.11 -20.79 -2.15
N TRP A 360 -17.33 -19.82 -1.25
CA TRP A 360 -18.64 -19.47 -0.67
C TRP A 360 -19.05 -18.03 -1.03
N ARG A 361 -19.82 -17.88 -2.11
CA ARG A 361 -20.31 -16.56 -2.59
C ARG A 361 -21.09 -15.73 -1.55
N PRO A 362 -21.94 -16.31 -0.67
CA PRO A 362 -22.62 -15.50 0.35
C PRO A 362 -21.64 -14.85 1.34
N LEU A 363 -20.58 -15.56 1.69
CA LEU A 363 -19.56 -15.09 2.62
C LEU A 363 -18.80 -13.90 2.01
N GLU A 364 -18.46 -13.97 0.73
CA GLU A 364 -17.91 -12.81 0.03
C GLU A 364 -18.83 -11.58 0.10
N ARG A 365 -20.11 -11.73 -0.25
CA ARG A 365 -21.05 -10.60 -0.31
C ARG A 365 -21.22 -9.90 1.05
N ILE A 366 -21.23 -10.68 2.13
CA ILE A 366 -21.37 -10.19 3.50
C ILE A 366 -20.05 -9.55 3.99
N PHE A 367 -18.90 -10.18 3.72
CA PHE A 367 -17.62 -9.81 4.31
C PHE A 367 -16.72 -8.93 3.43
N LEU A 368 -17.01 -8.75 2.14
CA LEU A 368 -16.26 -7.81 1.29
C LEU A 368 -16.40 -6.35 1.76
N PRO A 369 -17.60 -5.82 2.04
CA PRO A 369 -17.75 -4.48 2.58
C PRO A 369 -16.98 -4.29 3.89
N LEU A 370 -16.98 -5.32 4.73
CA LEU A 370 -16.22 -5.40 5.98
C LEU A 370 -14.71 -5.33 5.78
N ALA A 371 -14.18 -6.16 4.88
CA ALA A 371 -12.76 -6.14 4.56
C ALA A 371 -12.33 -4.77 4.00
N MET A 372 -13.19 -4.14 3.20
CA MET A 372 -12.97 -2.79 2.67
C MET A 372 -13.03 -1.71 3.75
N SER A 373 -13.92 -1.83 4.73
CA SER A 373 -14.04 -0.86 5.83
C SER A 373 -12.84 -0.92 6.78
N ILE A 374 -12.37 -2.13 7.12
CA ILE A 374 -11.17 -2.35 7.98
C ILE A 374 -9.94 -1.67 7.37
N ARG A 375 -9.74 -1.75 6.06
CA ARG A 375 -8.61 -1.11 5.38
C ARG A 375 -8.59 0.42 5.57
N SER A 376 -9.77 1.01 5.70
CA SER A 376 -9.90 2.46 5.69
C SER A 376 -9.51 3.07 7.03
N VAL A 377 -9.69 2.32 8.12
CA VAL A 377 -9.24 2.71 9.46
C VAL A 377 -7.70 2.68 9.52
N PRO A 378 -7.03 3.78 9.85
CA PRO A 378 -5.58 3.78 10.02
C PRO A 378 -5.17 2.77 11.09
N VAL A 379 -4.25 1.86 10.75
CA VAL A 379 -3.77 0.81 11.68
C VAL A 379 -3.32 1.38 13.02
N VAL A 380 -2.77 2.60 13.02
CA VAL A 380 -2.33 3.27 14.24
C VAL A 380 -3.45 3.60 15.21
N ALA A 381 -4.66 3.91 14.72
CA ALA A 381 -5.82 4.11 15.58
C ALA A 381 -6.21 2.83 16.33
N MET A 382 -5.90 1.65 15.78
CA MET A 382 -6.22 0.36 16.39
C MET A 382 -5.20 -0.04 17.47
N ILE A 383 -4.03 0.58 17.52
CA ILE A 383 -2.93 0.16 18.40
C ILE A 383 -3.32 0.23 19.89
N PRO A 384 -3.88 1.33 20.41
CA PRO A 384 -4.28 1.40 21.81
C PRO A 384 -5.36 0.38 22.18
N THR A 385 -6.37 0.21 21.32
CA THR A 385 -7.41 -0.81 21.46
C THR A 385 -6.82 -2.22 21.54
N ILE A 386 -5.87 -2.57 20.66
CA ILE A 386 -5.16 -3.87 20.69
C ILE A 386 -4.34 -4.00 21.97
N ALA A 387 -3.69 -2.92 22.41
CA ALA A 387 -2.86 -2.92 23.60
C ALA A 387 -3.66 -3.20 24.87
N LEU A 388 -4.81 -2.55 25.01
CA LEU A 388 -5.69 -2.74 26.15
C LEU A 388 -6.36 -4.12 26.10
N ALA A 389 -6.85 -4.55 24.94
CA ALA A 389 -7.54 -5.85 24.79
C ALA A 389 -6.66 -7.06 25.13
N LEU A 390 -5.35 -6.96 24.89
CA LEU A 390 -4.40 -8.03 25.17
C LEU A 390 -3.69 -7.90 26.53
N GLY A 391 -4.14 -6.99 27.40
CA GLY A 391 -3.60 -6.83 28.75
C GLY A 391 -2.19 -6.25 28.79
N GLY A 392 -1.83 -5.38 27.83
CA GLY A 392 -0.54 -4.67 27.81
C GLY A 392 0.30 -4.97 26.57
N ARG A 393 1.61 -4.68 26.67
CA ARG A 393 2.58 -4.73 25.56
C ARG A 393 3.17 -6.12 25.40
N ASN A 394 2.76 -6.86 24.37
CA ASN A 394 3.21 -8.23 24.14
C ASN A 394 3.44 -8.54 22.65
N LEU A 395 4.11 -9.66 22.37
CA LEU A 395 4.41 -10.09 21.00
C LEU A 395 3.13 -10.35 20.18
N ARG A 396 2.06 -10.84 20.82
CA ARG A 396 0.80 -11.15 20.13
C ARG A 396 0.18 -9.90 19.51
N GLY A 397 0.16 -8.77 20.23
CA GLY A 397 -0.34 -7.51 19.71
C GLY A 397 0.46 -7.00 18.51
N VAL A 398 1.79 -7.16 18.54
CA VAL A 398 2.65 -6.82 17.39
C VAL A 398 2.30 -7.68 16.18
N ILE A 399 2.15 -9.00 16.37
CA ILE A 399 1.75 -9.93 15.30
C ILE A 399 0.40 -9.55 14.71
N ILE A 400 -0.58 -9.16 15.53
CA ILE A 400 -1.91 -8.72 15.06
C ILE A 400 -1.79 -7.43 14.24
N ILE A 401 -1.04 -6.44 14.71
CA ILE A 401 -0.83 -5.18 13.97
C ILE A 401 -0.20 -5.45 12.60
N VAL A 402 0.86 -6.26 12.55
CA VAL A 402 1.51 -6.65 11.29
C VAL A 402 0.56 -7.47 10.40
N THR A 403 -0.22 -8.37 11.00
CA THR A 403 -1.23 -9.17 10.28
C THR A 403 -2.25 -8.27 9.59
N ILE A 404 -2.77 -7.24 10.27
CA ILE A 404 -3.73 -6.27 9.69
C ILE A 404 -3.11 -5.55 8.49
N VAL A 405 -1.83 -5.14 8.59
CA VAL A 405 -1.12 -4.48 7.48
C VAL A 405 -0.99 -5.40 6.26
N VAL A 406 -0.70 -6.69 6.49
CA VAL A 406 -0.58 -7.72 5.45
C VAL A 406 -1.93 -8.17 4.92
N PHE A 407 -3.00 -8.01 5.72
CA PHE A 407 -4.24 -8.73 5.52
C PHE A 407 -4.93 -8.34 4.21
N PHE A 408 -5.13 -7.04 4.02
CA PHE A 408 -5.97 -6.53 2.94
C PHE A 408 -5.35 -6.69 1.55
N PRO A 409 -4.08 -6.29 1.30
CA PRO A 409 -3.46 -6.48 -0.01
C PRO A 409 -3.46 -7.96 -0.44
N THR A 410 -3.21 -8.86 0.51
CA THR A 410 -3.22 -10.31 0.28
C THR A 410 -4.61 -10.82 -0.07
N LEU A 411 -5.62 -10.44 0.72
CA LEU A 411 -7.00 -10.82 0.47
C LEU A 411 -7.44 -10.45 -0.95
N VAL A 412 -7.18 -9.21 -1.37
CA VAL A 412 -7.62 -8.71 -2.69
C VAL A 412 -6.86 -9.39 -3.83
N LEU A 413 -5.53 -9.45 -3.75
CA LEU A 413 -4.71 -9.98 -4.85
C LEU A 413 -4.87 -11.49 -5.02
N VAL A 414 -5.00 -12.24 -3.93
CA VAL A 414 -5.29 -13.68 -3.99
C VAL A 414 -6.71 -13.94 -4.49
N SER A 415 -7.71 -13.18 -4.01
CA SER A 415 -9.09 -13.29 -4.51
C SER A 415 -9.19 -12.99 -6.00
N HIS A 416 -8.44 -12.00 -6.48
CA HIS A 416 -8.38 -11.67 -7.91
C HIS A 416 -7.69 -12.79 -8.72
N GLY A 417 -6.57 -13.32 -8.24
CA GLY A 417 -5.84 -14.42 -8.91
C GLY A 417 -6.64 -15.73 -8.98
N LEU A 418 -7.45 -16.02 -7.96
CA LEU A 418 -8.37 -17.16 -7.97
C LEU A 418 -9.50 -17.02 -9.01
N ARG A 419 -9.75 -15.80 -9.50
CA ARG A 419 -10.82 -15.47 -10.46
C ARG A 419 -10.30 -15.15 -11.86
N SER A 420 -9.01 -14.90 -12.02
CA SER A 420 -8.40 -14.57 -13.33
C SER A 420 -8.23 -15.78 -14.25
N VAL A 421 -8.99 -16.85 -14.02
CA VAL A 421 -8.98 -18.05 -14.86
C VAL A 421 -9.67 -17.73 -16.19
N ARG A 422 -9.00 -18.06 -17.30
CA ARG A 422 -9.59 -17.91 -18.64
C ARG A 422 -10.73 -18.90 -18.85
N VAL A 423 -11.72 -18.50 -19.64
CA VAL A 423 -12.92 -19.32 -19.91
C VAL A 423 -12.54 -20.68 -20.51
N GLU A 424 -11.54 -20.73 -21.40
CA GLU A 424 -11.11 -21.97 -22.07
C GLU A 424 -10.62 -23.04 -21.08
N ALA A 425 -10.04 -22.63 -19.95
CA ALA A 425 -9.60 -23.58 -18.92
C ALA A 425 -10.80 -24.25 -18.21
N PHE A 426 -11.92 -23.54 -18.07
CA PHE A 426 -13.16 -24.14 -17.55
C PHE A 426 -13.82 -25.06 -18.58
N GLU A 427 -13.82 -24.68 -19.86
CA GLU A 427 -14.35 -25.52 -20.95
C GLU A 427 -13.60 -26.85 -21.05
N LEU A 428 -12.26 -26.82 -20.99
CA LEU A 428 -11.46 -28.04 -20.97
C LEU A 428 -11.82 -28.95 -19.80
N MET A 429 -11.94 -28.40 -18.60
CA MET A 429 -12.33 -29.18 -17.42
C MET A 429 -13.75 -29.74 -17.53
N ALA A 430 -14.67 -29.02 -18.18
CA ALA A 430 -16.03 -29.50 -18.44
C ALA A 430 -16.03 -30.68 -19.43
N VAL A 431 -15.20 -30.64 -20.48
CA VAL A 431 -15.02 -31.76 -21.43
C VAL A 431 -14.53 -33.02 -20.73
N TYR A 432 -13.63 -32.89 -19.75
CA TYR A 432 -13.17 -34.00 -18.92
C TYR A 432 -14.13 -34.39 -17.78
N ASN A 433 -15.34 -33.81 -17.72
CA ASN A 433 -16.30 -33.98 -16.64
C ASN A 433 -15.67 -33.83 -15.23
N ALA A 434 -14.79 -32.85 -15.08
CA ALA A 434 -14.00 -32.70 -13.87
C ALA A 434 -14.85 -32.19 -12.71
N SER A 435 -14.66 -32.79 -11.53
CA SER A 435 -15.35 -32.36 -10.32
C SER A 435 -14.99 -30.91 -9.91
N PRO A 436 -15.85 -30.18 -9.19
CA PRO A 436 -15.55 -28.83 -8.70
C PRO A 436 -14.24 -28.74 -7.88
N ARG A 437 -13.90 -29.81 -7.16
CA ARG A 437 -12.63 -29.93 -6.44
C ARG A 437 -11.44 -30.02 -7.39
N ALA A 438 -11.55 -30.81 -8.46
CA ALA A 438 -10.52 -30.90 -9.48
C ALA A 438 -10.34 -29.56 -10.21
N VAL A 439 -11.43 -28.86 -10.54
CA VAL A 439 -11.38 -27.50 -11.11
C VAL A 439 -10.69 -26.53 -10.16
N PHE A 440 -11.01 -26.57 -8.86
CA PHE A 440 -10.36 -25.70 -7.88
C PHE A 440 -8.86 -25.98 -7.77
N ILE A 441 -8.47 -27.24 -7.56
CA ILE A 441 -7.08 -27.63 -7.30
C ILE A 441 -6.21 -27.50 -8.56
N LYS A 442 -6.73 -27.88 -9.73
CA LYS A 442 -5.93 -27.91 -10.98
C LYS A 442 -5.98 -26.63 -11.79
N VAL A 443 -7.00 -25.79 -11.60
CA VAL A 443 -7.17 -24.57 -12.40
C VAL A 443 -7.10 -23.31 -11.54
N ARG A 444 -7.96 -23.17 -10.53
CA ARG A 444 -8.03 -21.93 -9.74
C ARG A 444 -6.83 -21.73 -8.82
N LEU A 445 -6.36 -22.77 -8.15
CA LEU A 445 -5.24 -22.65 -7.22
C LEU A 445 -3.93 -22.31 -7.94
N PRO A 446 -3.57 -22.93 -9.08
CA PRO A 446 -2.40 -22.53 -9.86
C PRO A 446 -2.54 -21.12 -10.45
N SER A 447 -3.73 -20.72 -10.92
CA SER A 447 -3.94 -19.36 -11.43
C SER A 447 -3.80 -18.28 -10.35
N ALA A 448 -3.97 -18.64 -9.08
CA ALA A 448 -3.80 -17.73 -7.96
C ALA A 448 -2.33 -17.52 -7.56
N LEU A 449 -1.40 -18.39 -7.97
CA LEU A 449 0.02 -18.27 -7.59
C LEU A 449 0.64 -16.92 -7.97
N PRO A 450 0.45 -16.36 -9.19
CA PRO A 450 0.92 -15.03 -9.51
C PRO A 450 0.33 -13.94 -8.59
N GLY A 451 -0.96 -14.03 -8.27
CA GLY A 451 -1.63 -13.12 -7.34
C GLY A 451 -1.09 -13.23 -5.92
N PHE A 452 -0.81 -14.45 -5.45
CA PHE A 452 -0.21 -14.72 -4.14
C PHE A 452 1.22 -14.17 -4.03
N PHE A 453 2.07 -14.37 -5.03
CA PHE A 453 3.43 -13.82 -5.01
C PHE A 453 3.44 -12.30 -5.18
N ALA A 454 2.52 -11.74 -5.98
CA ALA A 454 2.33 -10.30 -6.05
C ALA A 454 1.92 -9.73 -4.67
N ALA A 455 1.00 -10.42 -3.96
CA ALA A 455 0.64 -10.08 -2.59
C ALA A 455 1.85 -10.15 -1.64
N ALA A 456 2.58 -11.26 -1.66
CA ALA A 456 3.75 -11.45 -0.81
C ALA A 456 4.82 -10.37 -1.06
N ARG A 457 5.08 -9.99 -2.32
CA ARG A 457 6.04 -8.90 -2.64
C ARG A 457 5.64 -7.55 -2.07
N PHE A 458 4.35 -7.27 -1.99
CA PHE A 458 3.84 -6.05 -1.36
C PHE A 458 3.86 -6.16 0.17
N ALA A 459 3.38 -7.28 0.70
CA ALA A 459 3.26 -7.56 2.12
C ALA A 459 4.60 -7.76 2.84
N GLY A 460 5.65 -8.23 2.15
CA GLY A 460 6.97 -8.47 2.73
C GLY A 460 7.57 -7.19 3.32
N PRO A 461 7.89 -6.17 2.50
CA PRO A 461 8.30 -4.87 3.02
C PRO A 461 7.24 -4.20 3.90
N GLY A 462 5.95 -4.36 3.55
CA GLY A 462 4.84 -3.87 4.36
C GLY A 462 4.84 -4.41 5.80
N SER A 463 5.28 -5.65 6.01
CA SER A 463 5.37 -6.26 7.33
C SER A 463 6.46 -5.64 8.19
N LEU A 464 7.57 -5.19 7.60
CA LEU A 464 8.63 -4.45 8.29
C LEU A 464 8.12 -3.06 8.70
N VAL A 465 7.36 -2.39 7.82
CA VAL A 465 6.69 -1.13 8.16
C VAL A 465 5.68 -1.35 9.30
N GLY A 466 4.86 -2.39 9.22
CA GLY A 466 3.91 -2.76 10.28
C GLY A 466 4.60 -3.07 11.60
N ALA A 467 5.71 -3.83 11.57
CA ALA A 467 6.47 -4.18 12.76
C ALA A 467 7.08 -2.93 13.39
N THR A 468 7.78 -2.11 12.60
CA THR A 468 8.39 -0.89 13.13
C THR A 468 7.39 0.14 13.66
N LEU A 469 6.18 0.21 13.08
CA LEU A 469 5.07 0.98 13.63
C LEU A 469 4.59 0.42 14.97
N ALA A 470 4.43 -0.90 15.09
CA ALA A 470 4.03 -1.55 16.34
C ALA A 470 5.14 -1.44 17.40
N GLU A 471 6.40 -1.54 17.02
CA GLU A 471 7.54 -1.36 17.92
C GLU A 471 7.59 0.06 18.48
N TRP A 472 7.31 1.03 17.63
CA TRP A 472 7.24 2.42 18.05
C TRP A 472 6.08 2.68 19.00
N LEU A 473 4.86 2.36 18.59
CA LEU A 473 3.64 2.83 19.26
C LEU A 473 3.12 1.86 20.32
N TYR A 474 3.65 0.64 20.36
CA TYR A 474 3.15 -0.42 21.23
C TYR A 474 4.26 -1.14 22.01
N SER A 475 5.18 -1.87 21.37
CA SER A 475 6.09 -2.75 22.12
C SER A 475 7.24 -2.01 22.81
N GLY A 476 7.71 -0.91 22.22
CA GLY A 476 8.88 -0.15 22.67
C GLY A 476 10.22 -0.86 22.46
N LYS A 477 10.26 -1.95 21.68
CA LYS A 477 11.45 -2.78 21.44
C LYS A 477 11.68 -2.94 19.95
N GLY A 478 12.93 -3.11 19.53
CA GLY A 478 13.29 -3.32 18.13
C GLY A 478 13.71 -2.05 17.39
N LEU A 479 13.94 -2.19 16.08
CA LEU A 479 14.56 -1.17 15.25
C LEU A 479 13.68 0.08 15.09
N GLY A 480 12.35 -0.07 15.01
CA GLY A 480 11.41 1.04 14.97
C GLY A 480 11.45 1.89 16.25
N ALA A 481 11.48 1.24 17.41
CA ALA A 481 11.65 1.92 18.69
C ALA A 481 13.02 2.63 18.79
N LEU A 482 14.08 1.96 18.31
CA LEU A 482 15.44 2.51 18.29
C LEU A 482 15.54 3.78 17.44
N ILE A 483 14.90 3.79 16.26
CA ILE A 483 14.87 4.95 15.35
C ILE A 483 14.22 6.15 16.04
N LEU A 484 13.06 5.95 16.68
CA LEU A 484 12.39 7.02 17.42
C LEU A 484 13.27 7.53 18.56
N GLN A 485 13.76 6.63 19.41
CA GLN A 485 14.57 6.99 20.57
C GLN A 485 15.80 7.78 20.14
N SER A 486 16.47 7.33 19.08
CA SER A 486 17.65 8.02 18.52
C SER A 486 17.31 9.43 18.05
N GLY A 487 16.13 9.65 17.48
CA GLY A 487 15.65 10.97 17.09
C GLY A 487 15.40 11.88 18.30
N THR A 488 14.73 11.37 19.34
CA THR A 488 14.46 12.14 20.56
C THR A 488 15.69 12.43 21.41
N THR A 489 16.74 11.60 21.29
CA THR A 489 18.01 11.76 22.01
C THR A 489 19.12 12.38 21.15
N SER A 490 18.77 12.91 19.97
CA SER A 490 19.70 13.52 19.02
C SER A 490 20.87 12.63 18.57
N LYS A 491 20.72 11.31 18.68
CA LYS A 491 21.69 10.30 18.19
C LYS A 491 21.51 10.06 16.69
N TYR A 492 21.73 11.10 15.88
CA TYR A 492 21.43 11.03 14.45
C TYR A 492 22.26 10.00 13.67
N ASN A 493 23.51 9.73 14.07
CA ASN A 493 24.29 8.65 13.46
C ASN A 493 23.61 7.28 13.62
N GLN A 494 23.06 7.03 14.81
CA GLN A 494 22.30 5.81 15.10
C GLN A 494 20.97 5.77 14.34
N LEU A 495 20.24 6.89 14.32
CA LEU A 495 18.97 7.03 13.58
C LEU A 495 19.15 6.71 12.10
N TRP A 496 20.13 7.33 11.43
CA TRP A 496 20.38 7.12 10.01
C TRP A 496 20.86 5.70 9.73
N SER A 497 21.76 5.16 10.57
CA SER A 497 22.27 3.80 10.39
C SER A 497 21.18 2.74 10.58
N ALA A 498 20.29 2.91 11.56
CA ALA A 498 19.13 2.04 11.76
C ALA A 498 18.16 2.13 10.57
N SER A 499 17.85 3.35 10.11
CA SER A 499 16.97 3.60 8.96
C SER A 499 17.51 2.99 7.66
N VAL A 500 18.80 3.14 7.38
CA VAL A 500 19.46 2.56 6.20
C VAL A 500 19.51 1.04 6.30
N THR A 501 19.80 0.49 7.48
CA THR A 501 19.79 -0.96 7.71
C THR A 501 18.40 -1.55 7.42
N LEU A 502 17.35 -0.90 7.92
CA LEU A 502 15.96 -1.31 7.68
C LEU A 502 15.60 -1.25 6.19
N LEU A 503 16.01 -0.19 5.47
CA LEU A 503 15.80 -0.06 4.04
C LEU A 503 16.49 -1.18 3.25
N VAL A 504 17.76 -1.49 3.55
CA VAL A 504 18.51 -2.56 2.90
C VAL A 504 17.82 -3.92 3.11
N ILE A 505 17.36 -4.19 4.34
CA ILE A 505 16.63 -5.40 4.68
C ILE A 505 15.28 -5.46 3.94
N ALA A 506 14.53 -4.36 3.86
CA ALA A 506 13.26 -4.31 3.15
C ALA A 506 13.41 -4.58 1.64
N ILE A 507 14.45 -4.01 1.01
CA ILE A 507 14.81 -4.30 -0.38
C ILE A 507 15.21 -5.77 -0.53
N GLY A 508 15.98 -6.31 0.43
CA GLY A 508 16.38 -7.72 0.46
C GLY A 508 15.18 -8.66 0.52
N VAL A 509 14.20 -8.39 1.40
CA VAL A 509 12.94 -9.15 1.51
C VAL A 509 12.15 -9.09 0.21
N TYR A 510 11.99 -7.90 -0.39
CA TYR A 510 11.32 -7.75 -1.68
C TYR A 510 12.01 -8.60 -2.77
N GLY A 511 13.34 -8.54 -2.85
CA GLY A 511 14.14 -9.31 -3.79
C GLY A 511 14.05 -10.82 -3.58
N ALA A 512 14.09 -11.28 -2.33
CA ALA A 512 13.97 -12.69 -1.97
C ALA A 512 12.62 -13.28 -2.39
N ILE A 513 11.52 -12.57 -2.13
CA ILE A 513 10.18 -13.01 -2.54
C ILE A 513 10.06 -13.03 -4.06
N GLY A 514 10.63 -12.04 -4.77
CA GLY A 514 10.65 -12.01 -6.23
C GLY A 514 11.54 -13.11 -6.86
N ALA A 515 12.55 -13.61 -6.14
CA ALA A 515 13.33 -14.77 -6.57
C ALA A 515 12.52 -16.07 -6.38
N LEU A 516 11.86 -16.22 -5.23
CA LEU A 516 10.97 -17.35 -4.95
C LEU A 516 9.82 -17.43 -5.97
N GLU A 517 9.21 -16.30 -6.31
CA GLU A 517 8.17 -16.22 -7.35
C GLU A 517 8.65 -16.77 -8.68
N ARG A 518 9.85 -16.38 -9.14
CA ARG A 518 10.40 -16.86 -10.42
C ARG A 518 10.67 -18.36 -10.40
N ILE A 519 11.18 -18.88 -9.28
CA ILE A 519 11.46 -20.31 -9.12
C ILE A 519 10.16 -21.11 -9.15
N VAL A 520 9.11 -20.63 -8.48
CA VAL A 520 7.82 -21.34 -8.39
C VAL A 520 7.04 -21.20 -9.70
N LEU A 521 6.84 -19.99 -10.22
CA LEU A 521 6.08 -19.76 -11.45
C LEU A 521 6.79 -20.30 -12.70
N GLY A 522 8.12 -20.40 -12.69
CA GLY A 522 8.88 -21.06 -13.75
C GLY A 522 8.55 -22.55 -13.92
N ARG A 523 7.86 -23.18 -12.95
CA ARG A 523 7.34 -24.55 -13.06
C ARG A 523 5.92 -24.63 -13.63
N PHE A 524 5.19 -23.51 -13.67
CA PHE A 524 3.77 -23.47 -14.05
C PHE A 524 3.48 -22.69 -15.34
N ALA A 525 4.44 -21.92 -15.86
CA ALA A 525 4.28 -21.16 -17.10
C ALA A 525 5.23 -21.68 -18.18
N ASP A 526 4.67 -22.10 -19.31
CA ASP A 526 5.37 -22.05 -20.59
C ASP A 526 5.72 -20.59 -20.86
N THR A 527 7.03 -20.32 -20.91
CA THR A 527 7.56 -19.04 -21.35
C THR A 527 7.13 -18.79 -22.79
N SER A 528 6.14 -17.92 -22.99
CA SER A 528 5.90 -17.24 -24.27
C SER A 528 6.11 -15.74 -24.13
#